data_AF-A0A2R6AF05-F1
#
_entry.id   AF-A0A2R6AF05-F1
#
_cell.length_a   1.000
_cell.length_b   1.000
_cell.length_c   1.000
_cell.angle_alpha   90.00
_cell.angle_beta   90.00
_cell.angle_gamma   90.00
#
_symmetry.space_group_name_H-M   'P 1'
#
loop_
_entity.id
_entity.type
_entity.pdbx_description
1 polymer ?
#
loop_
_entity_poly.entity_id
_entity_poly.type
_entity_poly.pdbx_seq_one_letter_code
_entity_poly.pdbx_strand_id
1 'polypeptide(L)'
;MKAEVKVALQGKIANPNKEKRHKLNVVLEKYLKAVKFFASFKIKDKNILQRKGYGEARRMFGISSTLTQTARDKAVELVKANEGREFHVQQVSVRVNYRAFKLVRRNTKLTPYWLYLQLDGDGAWYPVQFGEKQRQMIDNVLSD
;
A
#
# COMPACT_ATOMS: atom_id res chain seq x y z
N MET A 1 0.09 2.45 -21.56
CA MET A 1 -1.25 3.06 -21.33
C MET A 1 -1.30 3.57 -19.90
N LYS A 2 -1.49 4.88 -19.69
CA LYS A 2 -1.85 5.41 -18.37
C LYS A 2 -3.31 5.03 -18.15
N ALA A 3 -3.59 4.13 -17.22
CA ALA A 3 -4.97 3.88 -16.80
C ALA A 3 -5.51 5.18 -16.19
N GLU A 4 -6.48 5.78 -16.85
CA GLU A 4 -7.14 6.99 -16.35
C GLU A 4 -7.93 6.60 -15.09
N VAL A 5 -7.64 7.27 -13.98
CA VAL A 5 -8.31 6.97 -12.71
C VAL A 5 -9.75 7.44 -12.83
N LYS A 6 -10.66 6.50 -13.09
CA LYS A 6 -12.09 6.81 -13.25
C LYS A 6 -12.78 7.22 -11.94
N VAL A 7 -12.36 6.63 -10.81
CA VAL A 7 -12.97 6.86 -9.49
C VAL A 7 -11.92 6.77 -8.39
N ALA A 8 -11.96 7.68 -7.42
CA ALA A 8 -11.17 7.63 -6.20
C ALA A 8 -12.09 7.47 -4.98
N LEU A 9 -11.81 6.47 -4.14
CA LEU A 9 -12.62 6.10 -2.98
C LEU A 9 -11.76 6.04 -1.73
N GLN A 10 -12.28 6.52 -0.62
CA GLN A 10 -11.60 6.49 0.68
C GLN A 10 -12.41 5.65 1.66
N GLY A 11 -11.89 4.49 2.03
CA GLY A 11 -12.52 3.59 2.99
C GLY A 11 -11.72 3.46 4.27
N LYS A 12 -12.42 3.20 5.37
CA LYS A 12 -11.80 2.85 6.67
C LYS A 12 -11.98 1.36 6.93
N ILE A 13 -10.91 0.67 7.30
CA ILE A 13 -11.01 -0.72 7.76
C ILE A 13 -11.76 -0.73 9.10
N ALA A 14 -12.90 -1.41 9.15
CA ALA A 14 -13.86 -1.33 10.25
C ALA A 14 -13.81 -2.58 11.12
N ASN A 15 -13.33 -2.43 12.36
CA ASN A 15 -13.25 -3.52 13.34
C ASN A 15 -12.52 -4.80 12.84
N PRO A 16 -11.28 -4.70 12.33
CA PRO A 16 -10.51 -5.90 12.00
C PRO A 16 -10.15 -6.63 13.31
N ASN A 17 -10.20 -7.97 13.27
CA ASN A 17 -9.76 -8.79 14.40
C ASN A 17 -8.29 -8.45 14.78
N LYS A 18 -7.91 -8.74 16.03
CA LYS A 18 -6.60 -8.37 16.58
C LYS A 18 -5.45 -8.93 15.74
N GLU A 19 -5.58 -10.17 15.27
CA GLU A 19 -4.57 -10.85 14.47
C GLU A 19 -4.38 -10.21 13.08
N LYS A 20 -5.46 -9.94 12.31
CA LYS A 20 -5.36 -9.29 11.01
C LYS A 20 -4.79 -7.88 11.14
N ARG A 21 -5.18 -7.14 12.19
CA ARG A 21 -4.62 -5.82 12.48
C ARG A 21 -3.12 -5.93 12.74
N HIS A 22 -2.70 -6.89 13.55
CA HIS A 22 -1.28 -7.10 13.85
C HIS A 22 -0.49 -7.47 12.58
N LYS A 23 -0.96 -8.46 11.80
CA LYS A 23 -0.32 -8.85 10.52
C LYS A 23 -0.17 -7.66 9.57
N LEU A 24 -1.23 -6.89 9.38
CA LEU A 24 -1.20 -5.70 8.53
C LEU A 24 -0.20 -4.66 9.04
N ASN A 25 -0.22 -4.36 10.34
CA ASN A 25 0.68 -3.38 10.94
C ASN A 25 2.15 -3.78 10.79
N VAL A 26 2.48 -5.05 11.03
CA VAL A 26 3.84 -5.57 10.86
C VAL A 26 4.34 -5.37 9.42
N VAL A 27 3.51 -5.70 8.43
CA VAL A 27 3.89 -5.54 7.01
C VAL A 27 4.04 -4.06 6.65
N LEU A 28 3.13 -3.19 7.09
CA LEU A 28 3.21 -1.75 6.84
C LEU A 28 4.42 -1.10 7.54
N GLU A 29 4.78 -1.57 8.73
CA GLU A 29 5.95 -1.08 9.46
C GLU A 29 7.25 -1.48 8.74
N LYS A 30 7.35 -2.75 8.31
CA LYS A 30 8.48 -3.21 7.47
C LYS A 30 8.59 -2.41 6.18
N TYR A 31 7.46 -2.15 5.52
CA TYR A 31 7.42 -1.31 4.32
C TYR A 31 7.89 0.11 4.60
N LEU A 32 7.42 0.75 5.69
CA LEU A 32 7.87 2.09 6.09
C LEU A 32 9.38 2.12 6.35
N LYS A 33 9.92 1.11 7.04
CA LYS A 33 11.37 0.96 7.27
C LYS A 33 12.14 0.83 5.95
N ALA A 34 11.65 0.03 5.01
CA ALA A 34 12.25 -0.09 3.68
C ALA A 34 12.22 1.24 2.89
N VAL A 35 11.11 1.99 2.94
CA VAL A 35 11.03 3.32 2.31
C VAL A 35 12.04 4.28 2.94
N LYS A 36 12.16 4.31 4.27
CA LYS A 36 13.17 5.14 4.98
C LYS A 36 14.60 4.77 4.57
N PHE A 37 14.89 3.48 4.49
CA PHE A 37 16.19 2.98 4.05
C PHE A 37 16.52 3.43 2.62
N PHE A 38 15.59 3.31 1.68
CA PHE A 38 15.85 3.80 0.32
C PHE A 38 15.95 5.32 0.26
N ALA A 39 15.15 6.05 1.06
CA ALA A 39 15.15 7.50 1.11
C ALA A 39 16.45 8.07 1.71
N SER A 40 17.09 7.36 2.65
CA SER A 40 18.33 7.83 3.29
C SER A 40 19.50 7.96 2.32
N PHE A 41 19.49 7.23 1.19
CA PHE A 41 20.49 7.40 0.15
C PHE A 41 20.37 8.74 -0.59
N LYS A 42 19.23 9.45 -0.50
CA LYS A 42 18.94 10.71 -1.21
C LYS A 42 19.12 10.63 -2.73
N ILE A 43 18.90 9.44 -3.31
CA ILE A 43 19.06 9.18 -4.75
C ILE A 43 17.70 9.28 -5.47
N LYS A 44 17.67 10.03 -6.58
CA LYS A 44 16.47 10.24 -7.43
C LYS A 44 16.32 9.19 -8.54
N ASP A 45 17.33 8.34 -8.74
CA ASP A 45 17.40 7.33 -9.80
C ASP A 45 17.08 5.92 -9.27
N LYS A 46 16.09 5.27 -9.90
CA LYS A 46 15.62 3.93 -9.52
C LYS A 46 16.67 2.85 -9.78
N ASN A 47 17.42 2.94 -10.88
CA ASN A 47 18.41 1.94 -11.29
C ASN A 47 19.63 1.97 -10.37
N ILE A 48 20.00 3.15 -9.88
CA ILE A 48 21.07 3.29 -8.88
C ILE A 48 20.61 2.68 -7.55
N LEU A 49 19.41 3.02 -7.06
CA LEU A 49 18.87 2.41 -5.83
C LEU A 49 18.71 0.89 -5.95
N GLN A 50 18.34 0.39 -7.12
CA GLN A 50 18.22 -1.04 -7.39
C GLN A 50 19.56 -1.75 -7.17
N ARG A 51 20.65 -1.23 -7.74
CA ARG A 51 21.98 -1.82 -7.61
C ARG A 51 22.53 -1.67 -6.19
N LYS A 52 22.28 -0.53 -5.54
CA LYS A 52 22.88 -0.18 -4.26
C LYS A 52 22.20 -0.82 -3.05
N GLY A 53 20.87 -0.88 -3.04
CA GLY A 53 20.13 -1.18 -1.81
C GLY A 53 19.05 -2.27 -1.94
N TYR A 54 18.74 -2.77 -3.14
CA TYR A 54 17.63 -3.71 -3.30
C TYR A 54 17.83 -5.02 -2.54
N GLY A 55 18.98 -5.67 -2.73
CA GLY A 55 19.30 -6.94 -2.06
C GLY A 55 19.38 -6.78 -0.54
N GLU A 56 19.97 -5.67 -0.10
CA GLU A 56 20.12 -5.34 1.31
C GLU A 56 18.77 -5.07 1.99
N ALA A 57 17.91 -4.23 1.38
CA ALA A 57 16.57 -3.97 1.91
C ALA A 57 15.74 -5.25 2.03
N ARG A 58 15.81 -6.13 1.03
CA ARG A 58 15.09 -7.40 1.05
C ARG A 58 15.56 -8.30 2.19
N ARG A 59 16.87 -8.39 2.41
CA ARG A 59 17.46 -9.19 3.50
C ARG A 59 17.15 -8.59 4.87
N MET A 60 17.28 -7.28 5.03
CA MET A 60 17.11 -6.58 6.31
C MET A 60 15.66 -6.58 6.79
N PHE A 61 14.70 -6.32 5.89
CA PHE A 61 13.30 -6.13 6.27
C PHE A 61 12.42 -7.36 6.02
N GLY A 62 12.92 -8.35 5.29
CA GLY A 62 12.21 -9.60 5.00
C GLY A 62 10.85 -9.35 4.36
N ILE A 63 10.83 -8.52 3.31
CA ILE A 63 9.64 -8.14 2.53
C ILE A 63 9.68 -8.75 1.13
N SER A 64 8.51 -8.98 0.52
CA SER A 64 8.41 -9.45 -0.87
C SER A 64 9.14 -8.57 -1.88
N SER A 65 9.50 -9.15 -3.02
CA SER A 65 10.09 -8.41 -4.15
C SER A 65 9.18 -7.27 -4.61
N THR A 66 7.87 -7.50 -4.64
CA THR A 66 6.89 -6.47 -5.02
C THR A 66 6.90 -5.29 -4.05
N LEU A 67 6.85 -5.54 -2.73
CA LEU A 67 6.92 -4.47 -1.74
C LEU A 67 8.26 -3.75 -1.76
N THR A 68 9.36 -4.47 -1.99
CA THR A 68 10.69 -3.87 -2.10
C THR A 68 10.77 -2.89 -3.27
N GLN A 69 10.25 -3.28 -4.43
CA GLN A 69 10.19 -2.41 -5.61
C GLN A 69 9.29 -1.19 -5.38
N THR A 70 8.11 -1.40 -4.79
CA THR A 70 7.19 -0.29 -4.45
C THR A 70 7.83 0.67 -3.45
N ALA A 71 8.55 0.16 -2.44
CA ALA A 71 9.23 0.98 -1.44
C ALA A 71 10.34 1.84 -2.06
N ARG A 72 11.15 1.24 -2.96
CA ARG A 72 12.18 1.95 -3.74
C ARG A 72 11.56 3.07 -4.57
N ASP A 73 10.50 2.76 -5.31
CA ASP A 73 9.84 3.73 -6.17
C ASP A 73 9.22 4.86 -5.36
N LYS A 74 8.62 4.54 -4.21
CA LYS A 74 8.08 5.54 -3.27
C LYS A 74 9.17 6.45 -2.69
N ALA A 75 10.33 5.89 -2.34
CA ALA A 75 11.47 6.68 -1.88
C ALA A 75 11.95 7.67 -2.94
N VAL A 76 12.02 7.26 -4.21
CA VAL A 76 12.35 8.17 -5.32
C VAL A 76 11.35 9.31 -5.44
N GLU A 77 10.04 9.03 -5.33
CA GLU A 77 9.01 10.07 -5.32
C GLU A 77 9.22 11.07 -4.17
N LEU A 78 9.51 10.58 -2.97
CA LEU A 78 9.74 11.41 -1.79
C LEU A 78 11.01 12.27 -1.94
N VAL A 79 12.12 11.69 -2.40
CA VAL A 79 13.38 12.43 -2.62
C VAL A 79 13.21 13.49 -3.71
N LYS A 80 12.45 13.19 -4.77
CA LYS A 80 12.13 14.18 -5.81
C LYS A 80 11.28 15.32 -5.28
N ALA A 81 10.22 15.01 -4.52
CA ALA A 81 9.33 16.01 -3.94
C ALA A 81 10.04 16.94 -2.93
N ASN A 82 11.07 16.45 -2.24
CA ASN A 82 11.86 17.23 -1.28
C ASN A 82 13.16 17.77 -1.87
N GLU A 83 13.35 17.71 -3.19
CA GLU A 83 14.55 18.15 -3.91
C GLU A 83 15.88 17.50 -3.48
N GLY A 84 15.87 16.52 -2.57
CA GLY A 84 17.07 15.95 -1.94
C GLY A 84 17.46 16.60 -0.61
N ARG A 85 16.64 17.53 -0.08
CA ARG A 85 16.78 18.09 1.27
C ARG A 85 16.51 17.02 2.33
N GLU A 86 16.82 17.34 3.59
CA GLU A 86 16.50 16.45 4.70
C GLU A 86 14.99 16.45 4.98
N PHE A 87 14.38 15.26 5.01
CA PHE A 87 12.96 15.08 5.31
C PHE A 87 12.75 13.87 6.20
N HIS A 88 11.67 13.90 6.98
CA HIS A 88 11.32 12.82 7.89
C HIS A 88 10.05 12.13 7.41
N VAL A 89 10.17 10.84 7.10
CA VAL A 89 9.04 10.02 6.65
C VAL A 89 8.28 9.53 7.87
N GLN A 90 7.19 10.21 8.23
CA GLN A 90 6.31 9.77 9.32
C GLN A 90 5.29 8.74 8.86
N GLN A 91 4.71 8.95 7.68
CA GLN A 91 3.68 8.08 7.09
C GLN A 91 3.96 7.86 5.61
N VAL A 92 3.55 6.70 5.10
CA VAL A 92 3.67 6.35 3.69
C VAL A 92 2.42 5.65 3.20
N SER A 93 2.05 5.93 1.96
CA SER A 93 1.09 5.12 1.23
C SER A 93 1.79 4.00 0.46
N VAL A 94 1.19 2.82 0.46
CA VAL A 94 1.58 1.69 -0.39
C VAL A 94 0.68 1.70 -1.62
N ARG A 95 1.28 1.63 -2.81
CA ARG A 95 0.52 1.33 -4.03
C ARG A 95 0.53 -0.18 -4.26
N VAL A 96 -0.66 -0.75 -4.42
CA VAL A 96 -0.85 -2.17 -4.69
C VAL A 96 -1.37 -2.37 -6.11
N ASN A 97 -0.96 -3.48 -6.74
CA ASN A 97 -1.46 -3.90 -8.03
C ASN A 97 -2.86 -4.53 -7.88
N TYR A 98 -3.68 -4.53 -8.94
CA TYR A 98 -4.96 -5.24 -9.01
C TYR A 98 -4.88 -6.73 -8.64
N ARG A 99 -3.72 -7.37 -8.77
CA ARG A 99 -3.52 -8.77 -8.33
C ARG A 99 -3.44 -8.91 -6.80
N ALA A 100 -3.02 -7.85 -6.11
CA ALA A 100 -2.81 -7.81 -4.66
C ALA A 100 -4.00 -7.21 -3.90
N PHE A 101 -5.07 -6.82 -4.61
CA PHE A 101 -6.22 -6.11 -4.08
C PHE A 101 -7.50 -6.56 -4.79
N LYS A 102 -8.54 -6.90 -4.02
CA LYS A 102 -9.89 -7.09 -4.57
C LYS A 102 -10.93 -6.51 -3.63
N LEU A 103 -11.77 -5.61 -4.13
CA LEU A 103 -12.95 -5.12 -3.41
C LEU A 103 -14.17 -5.89 -3.89
N VAL A 104 -14.94 -6.44 -2.96
CA VAL A 104 -16.18 -7.18 -3.29
C VAL A 104 -17.31 -6.78 -2.37
N ARG A 105 -18.54 -6.97 -2.87
CA ARG A 105 -19.74 -6.90 -2.04
C ARG A 105 -20.02 -8.27 -1.42
N ARG A 106 -20.40 -8.29 -0.13
CA ARG A 106 -20.85 -9.50 0.58
C ARG A 106 -22.11 -9.19 1.38
N ASN A 107 -22.98 -10.18 1.52
CA ASN A 107 -24.20 -10.05 2.31
C ASN A 107 -23.91 -10.33 3.80
N THR A 108 -23.26 -9.38 4.48
CA THR A 108 -22.88 -9.52 5.91
C THR A 108 -23.40 -8.35 6.75
N LYS A 109 -23.76 -8.62 8.01
CA LYS A 109 -24.34 -7.64 8.95
C LYS A 109 -23.44 -6.44 9.29
N LEU A 110 -22.11 -6.58 9.19
CA LEU A 110 -21.15 -5.56 9.63
C LEU A 110 -20.93 -4.44 8.59
N THR A 111 -20.64 -4.83 7.35
CA THR A 111 -20.50 -3.93 6.21
C THR A 111 -20.70 -4.74 4.93
N PRO A 112 -21.35 -4.20 3.90
CA PRO A 112 -21.48 -4.89 2.64
C PRO A 112 -20.18 -4.95 1.85
N TYR A 113 -19.14 -4.19 2.21
CA TYR A 113 -17.90 -4.10 1.43
C TYR A 113 -16.71 -4.76 2.11
N TRP A 114 -16.04 -5.63 1.34
CA TRP A 114 -14.92 -6.43 1.81
C TRP A 114 -13.73 -6.27 0.89
N LEU A 115 -12.59 -5.96 1.50
CA LEU A 115 -11.32 -5.76 0.85
C LEU A 115 -10.41 -6.96 1.08
N TYR A 116 -10.09 -7.70 0.03
CA TYR A 116 -8.96 -8.61 0.02
C TYR A 116 -7.68 -7.82 -0.22
N LEU A 117 -6.69 -7.99 0.65
CA LEU A 117 -5.38 -7.37 0.51
C LEU A 117 -4.29 -8.40 0.73
N GLN A 118 -3.38 -8.51 -0.24
CA GLN A 118 -2.21 -9.38 -0.19
C GLN A 118 -0.95 -8.52 -0.37
N LEU A 119 -0.32 -8.13 0.74
CA LEU A 119 0.88 -7.29 0.72
C LEU A 119 2.16 -8.14 0.74
N ASP A 120 2.23 -9.09 1.66
CA ASP A 120 3.40 -9.94 1.89
C ASP A 120 2.94 -11.29 2.45
N GLY A 121 3.16 -12.38 1.69
CA GLY A 121 2.63 -13.70 2.01
C GLY A 121 1.13 -13.85 1.70
N ASP A 122 0.39 -14.45 2.62
CA ASP A 122 -1.03 -14.76 2.45
C ASP A 122 -1.91 -13.50 2.53
N GLY A 123 -2.89 -13.42 1.63
CA GLY A 123 -3.85 -12.33 1.64
C GLY A 123 -4.93 -12.50 2.70
N ALA A 124 -5.47 -11.37 3.14
CA ALA A 124 -6.54 -11.34 4.14
C ALA A 124 -7.71 -10.47 3.70
N TRP A 125 -8.91 -10.85 4.14
CA TRP A 125 -10.14 -10.09 3.95
C TRP A 125 -10.39 -9.13 5.12
N TYR A 126 -10.57 -7.86 4.79
CA TYR A 126 -10.81 -6.76 5.69
C TYR A 126 -12.20 -6.15 5.43
N PRO A 127 -13.06 -6.02 6.44
CA PRO A 127 -14.28 -5.21 6.33
C PRO A 127 -13.92 -3.74 6.13
N VAL A 128 -14.54 -3.09 5.14
CA VAL A 128 -14.31 -1.66 4.84
C VAL A 128 -15.62 -0.90 4.92
N GLN A 129 -15.57 0.28 5.54
CA GLN A 129 -16.67 1.23 5.57
C GLN A 129 -16.32 2.46 4.74
N PHE A 130 -17.27 2.88 3.91
CA PHE A 130 -17.21 4.10 3.10
C PHE A 130 -18.22 5.11 3.60
N GLY A 131 -17.94 6.40 3.37
CA GLY A 131 -18.90 7.47 3.59
C GLY A 131 -20.10 7.37 2.65
N GLU A 132 -21.24 7.93 3.03
CA GLU A 132 -22.51 7.74 2.31
C GLU A 132 -22.43 8.10 0.82
N LYS A 133 -21.84 9.24 0.48
CA LYS A 133 -21.63 9.66 -0.92
C LYS A 133 -20.80 8.68 -1.74
N GLN A 134 -19.82 8.02 -1.11
CA GLN A 134 -18.95 7.03 -1.77
C GLN A 134 -19.63 5.67 -1.93
N ARG A 135 -20.63 5.33 -1.09
CA ARG A 135 -21.38 4.07 -1.24
C ARG A 135 -22.14 4.04 -2.56
N GLN A 136 -22.82 5.14 -2.91
CA GLN A 136 -23.52 5.26 -4.19
C GLN A 136 -22.57 5.08 -5.38
N MET A 137 -21.40 5.72 -5.34
CA MET A 137 -20.38 5.57 -6.39
C MET A 137 -19.86 4.12 -6.50
N ILE A 138 -19.64 3.45 -5.36
CA ILE A 138 -19.17 2.06 -5.33
C ILE A 138 -20.23 1.11 -5.84
N ASP A 139 -21.49 1.32 -5.47
CA ASP A 139 -22.57 0.44 -5.90
C ASP A 139 -22.74 0.48 -7.41
N ASN A 140 -22.54 1.64 -8.04
CA ASN A 140 -22.51 1.76 -9.50
C ASN A 140 -21.32 1.00 -10.11
N VAL A 141 -20.12 1.12 -9.53
CA VAL A 141 -18.90 0.48 -10.06
C VAL A 141 -18.85 -1.03 -9.85
N LEU A 142 -19.44 -1.55 -8.77
CA LEU A 142 -19.47 -2.99 -8.46
C LEU A 142 -20.65 -3.74 -9.10
N SER A 143 -21.58 -3.02 -9.74
CA SER A 143 -22.73 -3.62 -10.44
C SER A 143 -22.47 -3.82 -11.94
N ASP A 144 -21.44 -3.17 -12.50
CA ASP A 144 -20.88 -3.40 -13.84
C ASP A 144 -19.86 -4.55 -13.85
#